data_AF-U3PWG3-F1
#
_entry.id   AF-U3PWG3-F1
#
_cell.length_a   1.000
_cell.length_b   1.000
_cell.length_c   1.000
_cell.angle_alpha   90.00
_cell.angle_beta   90.00
_cell.angle_gamma   90.00
#
_symmetry.space_group_name_H-M   'P 1'
#
loop_
_entity.id
_entity.type
_entity.pdbx_description
1 polymer ?
#
loop_
_entity_poly.entity_id
_entity_poly.type
_entity_poly.pdbx_seq_one_letter_code
_entity_poly.pdbx_strand_id
1 'polypeptide(L)'
;ESTKIRDKYPERIPVIVERDPKSQIQDIDKRKFLVPNDISVAQFMWIIRKRIQLPSEKAIFLFVEKVLPQSSASMGQVYEEHKDE
;
A
#
# COMPACT_ATOMS: atom_id res chain seq x y z
N GLU A 1 9.85 -9.15 -12.67
CA GLU A 1 10.07 -7.68 -12.80
C GLU A 1 10.40 -7.04 -11.45
N SER A 2 9.68 -7.44 -10.40
CA SER A 2 9.92 -7.12 -8.98
C SER A 2 11.36 -7.35 -8.50
N THR A 3 12.01 -8.45 -8.86
CA THR A 3 13.40 -8.74 -8.43
C THR A 3 14.39 -7.67 -8.91
N LYS A 4 14.32 -7.28 -10.18
CA LYS A 4 15.21 -6.25 -10.77
C LYS A 4 15.03 -4.87 -10.13
N ILE A 5 13.80 -4.53 -9.70
CA ILE A 5 13.55 -3.23 -9.08
C ILE A 5 13.99 -3.21 -7.62
N ARG A 6 13.90 -4.35 -6.91
CA ARG A 6 14.45 -4.50 -5.56
C ARG A 6 15.97 -4.43 -5.55
N ASP A 7 16.64 -5.06 -6.52
CA ASP A 7 18.11 -4.95 -6.65
C ASP A 7 18.55 -3.49 -6.86
N LYS A 8 17.75 -2.71 -7.59
CA LYS A 8 18.00 -1.29 -7.84
C LYS A 8 17.66 -0.38 -6.66
N TYR A 9 16.67 -0.77 -5.84
CA TYR A 9 16.18 -0.01 -4.70
C TYR A 9 15.95 -0.94 -3.49
N PRO A 10 17.03 -1.40 -2.82
CA PRO A 10 16.92 -2.41 -1.77
C PRO A 10 16.11 -1.96 -0.56
N GLU A 11 16.15 -0.66 -0.25
CA GLU A 11 15.39 -0.04 0.85
C GLU A 11 13.92 0.26 0.48
N ARG A 12 13.45 -0.21 -0.68
CA ARG A 12 12.09 0.06 -1.13
C ARG A 12 11.38 -1.18 -1.65
N ILE A 13 10.07 -1.16 -1.44
CA ILE A 13 9.17 -2.26 -1.72
C ILE A 13 8.22 -1.86 -2.83
N PRO A 14 8.12 -2.67 -3.91
CA PRO A 14 7.10 -2.47 -4.92
C PRO A 14 5.74 -2.89 -4.34
N VAL A 15 4.79 -1.96 -4.33
CA VAL A 15 3.41 -2.20 -3.85
C VAL A 15 2.44 -1.90 -4.98
N ILE A 16 1.50 -2.81 -5.23
CA ILE A 16 0.38 -2.59 -6.15
C ILE A 16 -0.85 -2.27 -5.31
N VAL A 17 -1.50 -1.15 -5.61
CA VAL A 17 -2.73 -0.71 -4.95
C VAL A 17 -3.86 -0.70 -5.97
N GLU A 18 -4.92 -1.42 -5.65
CA GLU A 18 -6.14 -1.47 -6.44
C GLU A 18 -7.35 -1.15 -5.57
N ARG A 19 -8.38 -0.59 -6.18
CA ARG A 19 -9.67 -0.37 -5.53
C ARG A 19 -10.47 -1.67 -5.59
N ASP A 20 -11.08 -2.04 -4.47
CA ASP A 20 -12.06 -3.13 -4.46
C ASP A 20 -13.29 -2.79 -5.33
N PRO A 21 -13.75 -3.67 -6.23
CA PRO A 21 -14.88 -3.41 -7.12
C PRO A 21 -16.19 -3.03 -6.41
N LYS A 22 -16.36 -3.45 -5.15
CA LYS A 22 -17.54 -3.15 -4.33
C LYS A 22 -17.42 -1.82 -3.58
N SER A 23 -16.23 -1.23 -3.54
CA SER A 23 -16.01 0.06 -2.89
C SER A 23 -16.57 1.20 -3.72
N GLN A 24 -17.01 2.29 -3.07
CA GLN A 24 -17.50 3.51 -3.74
C GLN A 24 -16.45 4.63 -3.82
N ILE A 25 -15.20 4.35 -3.40
CA ILE A 25 -14.10 5.31 -3.49
C ILE A 25 -13.72 5.57 -4.96
N GLN A 26 -13.08 6.71 -5.23
CA GLN A 26 -12.56 7.00 -6.57
C GLN A 26 -11.43 6.04 -6.95
N ASP A 27 -11.25 5.82 -8.25
CA ASP A 27 -10.15 5.00 -8.74
C ASP A 27 -8.80 5.68 -8.50
N ILE A 28 -7.77 4.84 -8.29
CA ILE A 28 -6.40 5.31 -8.11
C ILE A 28 -5.70 5.45 -9.46
N ASP A 29 -5.15 6.63 -9.74
CA ASP A 29 -4.54 6.97 -11.02
C ASP A 29 -3.22 6.20 -11.28
N LYS A 30 -2.43 5.99 -10.23
CA LYS A 30 -1.21 5.18 -10.25
C LYS A 30 -1.35 4.03 -9.28
N ARG A 31 -1.29 2.81 -9.80
CA ARG A 31 -1.41 1.58 -9.00
C ARG A 31 -0.08 1.08 -8.45
N LYS A 32 1.02 1.33 -9.16
CA LYS A 32 2.36 0.86 -8.77
C LYS A 32 3.07 1.92 -7.93
N PHE A 33 3.44 1.57 -6.70
CA PHE A 33 4.17 2.40 -5.75
C PHE A 33 5.52 1.77 -5.43
N LEU A 34 6.51 2.62 -5.16
CA LEU A 34 7.79 2.19 -4.62
C LEU A 34 7.97 2.83 -3.25
N VAL A 35 7.65 2.06 -2.22
CA VAL A 35 7.40 2.51 -0.85
C VAL A 35 8.64 2.22 0.01
N PRO A 36 9.11 3.13 0.87
CA PRO A 36 10.17 2.83 1.83
C PRO A 36 9.81 1.62 2.73
N ASN A 37 10.80 0.85 3.15
CA ASN A 37 10.61 -0.30 4.05
C ASN A 37 10.16 0.09 5.48
N ASP A 38 10.53 1.28 5.94
CA ASP A 38 10.37 1.79 7.30
C ASP A 38 9.05 2.51 7.57
N ILE A 39 8.37 2.96 6.51
CA ILE A 39 7.08 3.65 6.63
C ILE A 39 6.01 2.70 7.20
N SER A 40 5.16 3.20 8.09
CA SER A 40 4.07 2.41 8.64
C SER A 40 2.89 2.27 7.68
N VAL A 41 2.08 1.23 7.88
CA VAL A 41 0.81 1.05 7.16
C VAL A 41 -0.09 2.29 7.31
N ALA A 42 -0.14 2.91 8.51
CA ALA A 42 -0.93 4.13 8.74
C ALA A 42 -0.46 5.31 7.90
N GLN A 43 0.87 5.51 7.80
CA GLN A 43 1.46 6.54 6.97
C GLN A 43 1.20 6.27 5.48
N PHE A 44 1.32 5.01 5.05
CA PHE A 44 0.99 4.62 3.68
C PHE A 44 -0.50 4.84 3.35
N MET A 45 -1.40 4.47 4.26
CA MET A 45 -2.84 4.75 4.14
C MET A 45 -3.13 6.25 3.98
N TRP A 46 -2.41 7.11 4.70
CA TRP A 46 -2.52 8.56 4.54
C TRP A 46 -2.05 9.05 3.15
N ILE A 47 -0.97 8.48 2.62
CA ILE A 47 -0.49 8.77 1.25
C ILE A 47 -1.58 8.42 0.23
N ILE A 48 -2.16 7.21 0.33
CA ILE A 48 -3.25 6.77 -0.55
C ILE A 48 -4.45 7.70 -0.42
N ARG A 49 -4.86 8.04 0.80
CA ARG A 49 -5.97 8.98 1.06
C ARG A 49 -5.79 10.30 0.34
N LYS A 50 -4.60 10.91 0.44
CA LYS A 50 -4.28 12.14 -0.27
C LYS A 50 -4.30 11.97 -1.78
N ARG A 51 -3.84 10.81 -2.28
CA ARG A 51 -3.79 10.51 -3.71
C ARG A 51 -5.18 10.46 -4.36
N ILE A 52 -6.14 9.81 -3.69
CA ILE A 52 -7.54 9.72 -4.14
C ILE A 52 -8.41 10.90 -3.66
N GLN A 53 -7.79 11.92 -3.04
CA GLN A 53 -8.46 13.12 -2.50
C GLN A 53 -9.66 12.79 -1.59
N LEU A 54 -9.54 11.74 -0.77
CA LEU A 54 -10.64 11.28 0.07
C LEU A 54 -10.82 12.19 1.31
N PRO A 55 -11.99 12.84 1.48
CA PRO A 55 -12.26 13.71 2.62
C PRO A 55 -12.06 13.00 3.96
N SER A 56 -11.62 13.72 5.01
CA SER A 56 -11.33 13.19 6.36
C SER A 56 -12.50 12.42 7.00
N GLU A 57 -13.73 12.77 6.64
CA GLU A 57 -14.98 12.20 7.15
C GLU A 57 -15.25 10.79 6.62
N LYS A 58 -14.69 10.43 5.46
CA LYS A 58 -14.90 9.10 4.86
C LYS A 58 -13.87 8.11 5.39
N ALA A 59 -14.29 6.90 5.71
CA ALA A 59 -13.37 5.83 6.09
C ALA A 59 -12.62 5.28 4.87
N ILE A 60 -11.39 4.83 5.09
CA ILE A 60 -10.59 4.06 4.14
C ILE A 60 -9.99 2.87 4.88
N PHE A 61 -9.98 1.71 4.21
CA PHE A 61 -9.40 0.48 4.73
C PHE A 61 -8.48 -0.10 3.66
N LEU A 62 -7.32 -0.60 4.09
CA LEU A 62 -6.39 -1.33 3.23
C LEU A 62 -6.47 -2.80 3.59
N PHE A 63 -6.45 -3.66 2.58
CA PHE A 63 -6.42 -5.10 2.75
C PHE A 63 -5.21 -5.68 2.04
N VAL A 64 -4.54 -6.62 2.69
CA VAL A 64 -3.47 -7.45 2.12
C VAL A 64 -3.92 -8.88 2.31
N GLU A 65 -4.01 -9.68 1.24
CA GLU A 65 -4.56 -11.05 1.30
C GLU A 65 -5.91 -11.20 2.04
N LYS A 66 -6.78 -10.18 1.95
CA LYS A 66 -8.09 -10.09 2.63
C LYS A 66 -8.01 -9.86 4.16
N VAL A 67 -6.82 -9.67 4.73
CA VAL A 67 -6.66 -9.25 6.13
C VAL A 67 -6.39 -7.75 6.24
N LEU A 68 -6.79 -7.16 7.37
CA LEU A 68 -6.44 -5.79 7.72
C LEU A 68 -5.06 -5.80 8.39
N PRO A 69 -4.01 -5.27 7.74
CA PRO A 69 -2.69 -5.21 8.35
C PRO A 69 -2.69 -4.25 9.55
N GLN A 70 -1.80 -4.50 10.52
CA GLN A 70 -1.68 -3.64 11.70
C GLN A 70 -1.17 -2.25 11.31
N SER A 71 -1.88 -1.19 11.71
CA SER A 71 -1.55 0.20 11.38
C SER A 71 -0.14 0.64 11.80
N SER A 72 0.40 0.05 12.86
CA SER A 72 1.74 0.33 13.39
C SER A 72 2.86 -0.50 12.74
N ALA A 73 2.53 -1.57 12.01
CA ALA A 73 3.53 -2.37 11.31
C ALA A 73 4.17 -1.56 10.18
N SER A 74 5.44 -1.84 9.90
CA SER A 74 6.11 -1.26 8.75
C SER A 74 5.69 -1.96 7.46
N MET A 75 5.75 -1.25 6.33
CA MET A 75 5.50 -1.84 5.02
C MET A 75 6.50 -2.96 4.70
N GLY A 76 7.72 -2.89 5.25
CA GLY A 76 8.71 -3.97 5.24
C GLY A 76 8.23 -5.26 5.89
N GLN A 77 7.69 -5.16 7.10
CA GLN A 77 7.15 -6.33 7.80
C GLN A 77 5.99 -6.95 7.04
N VAL A 78 5.03 -6.12 6.61
CA VAL A 78 3.86 -6.60 5.83
C VAL A 78 4.30 -7.29 4.55
N TYR A 79 5.31 -6.76 3.86
CA TYR A 79 5.82 -7.33 2.62
C TYR A 79 6.53 -8.67 2.83
N GLU A 80 7.37 -8.82 3.85
CA GLU A 80 8.04 -10.12 4.08
C GLU A 80 7.05 -11.22 4.49
N GLU A 81 5.93 -10.86 5.14
CA GLU A 81 4.87 -11.78 5.53
C GLU A 81 3.91 -12.15 4.38
N HIS A 82 3.60 -11.21 3.47
CA HIS A 82 2.50 -11.35 2.49
C HIS A 82 2.89 -11.01 1.05
N LYS A 83 4.19 -11.04 0.69
CA LYS A 83 4.61 -10.84 -0.70
C LYS A 83 4.15 -12.01 -1.56
N ASP A 84 3.61 -11.68 -2.73
CA ASP A 84 3.41 -12.65 -3.81
C ASP A 84 4.77 -13.17 -4.34
N GLU A 85 4.76 -14.38 -4.90
CA GLU A 85 5.91 -15.01 -5.59
C GLU A 85 6.29 -14.31 -6.92
#